data_AF-A0A7K0LQ29-F1
#
_entry.id   AF-A0A7K0LQ29-F1
#
_cell.length_a   1.000
_cell.length_b   1.000
_cell.length_c   1.000
_cell.angle_alpha   90.00
_cell.angle_beta   90.00
_cell.angle_gamma   90.00
#
_symmetry.space_group_name_H-M   'P 1'
#
loop_
_entity.id
_entity.type
_entity.pdbx_description
1 polymer ?
#
loop_
_entity_poly.entity_id
_entity_poly.type
_entity_poly.pdbx_seq_one_letter_code
_entity_poly.pdbx_strand_id
1 'polypeptide(L)' 'MSQQTESFPRQSARTRHFRLGAPRQLSVSPDGHRIVFVRSNSGGDAVNRLVVADLEGPSLVERVVGEPALLLAG' A
#
# COMPACT_ATOMS: atom_id res chain seq x y z
N MET A 1 -23.99 14.35 1.71
CA MET A 1 -23.10 14.73 0.58
C MET A 1 -23.36 13.75 -0.55
N SER A 2 -23.98 14.20 -1.65
CA SER A 2 -24.17 13.36 -2.83
C SER A 2 -22.80 13.03 -3.43
N GLN A 3 -22.41 11.75 -3.43
CA GLN A 3 -21.26 11.33 -4.20
C GLN A 3 -21.64 11.43 -5.68
N GLN A 4 -21.15 12.46 -6.38
CA GLN A 4 -21.24 12.48 -7.83
C GLN A 4 -20.37 11.34 -8.37
N THR A 5 -20.95 10.48 -9.20
CA THR A 5 -20.24 9.38 -9.86
C THR A 5 -19.15 9.94 -10.76
N GLU A 6 -17.89 9.70 -10.41
CA GLU A 6 -16.72 10.06 -11.22
C GLU A 6 -16.74 9.26 -12.53
N SER A 7 -16.48 9.92 -13.66
CA SER A 7 -16.38 9.22 -14.96
C SER A 7 -15.23 8.22 -14.96
N PHE A 8 -15.39 7.09 -15.65
CA PHE A 8 -14.34 6.07 -15.75
C PHE A 8 -12.95 6.62 -16.16
N PRO A 9 -12.79 7.49 -17.18
CA PRO A 9 -11.47 8.01 -17.53
C PRO A 9 -10.79 8.78 -16.38
N ARG A 10 -11.54 9.59 -15.63
CA ARG A 10 -11.02 10.34 -14.47
C ARG A 10 -10.65 9.39 -13.32
N GLN A 11 -11.53 8.44 -13.01
CA GLN A 11 -11.26 7.45 -11.96
C GLN A 11 -10.07 6.56 -12.31
N SER A 12 -9.97 6.13 -13.57
CA SER A 12 -8.84 5.35 -14.10
C SER A 12 -7.54 6.16 -14.01
N ALA A 13 -7.53 7.43 -14.42
CA ALA A 13 -6.35 8.30 -14.28
C ALA A 13 -5.94 8.50 -12.81
N ARG A 14 -6.89 8.85 -11.93
CA ARG A 14 -6.65 9.10 -10.50
C ARG A 14 -6.07 7.90 -9.77
N THR A 15 -6.54 6.70 -10.09
CA THR A 15 -6.10 5.43 -9.48
C THR A 15 -4.90 4.78 -10.19
N ARG A 16 -4.34 5.44 -11.21
CA ARG A 16 -3.30 4.92 -12.11
C ARG A 16 -3.67 3.57 -12.72
N HIS A 17 -4.84 3.52 -13.35
CA HIS A 17 -5.47 2.30 -13.85
C HIS A 17 -5.70 1.27 -12.74
N PHE A 18 -6.20 1.73 -11.59
CA PHE A 18 -6.51 0.89 -10.42
C PHE A 18 -5.30 0.09 -9.90
N ARG A 19 -4.10 0.67 -10.02
CA ARG A 19 -2.84 0.05 -9.59
C ARG A 19 -2.34 0.52 -8.23
N LEU A 20 -2.86 1.65 -7.75
CA LEU A 20 -2.58 2.14 -6.40
C LEU A 20 -3.18 1.19 -5.36
N GLY A 21 -2.50 1.03 -4.23
CA GLY A 21 -2.83 0.08 -3.17
C GLY A 21 -2.29 -1.33 -3.38
N ALA A 22 -1.97 -1.73 -4.61
CA ALA A 22 -1.40 -3.06 -4.88
C ALA A 22 0.03 -3.18 -4.32
N PRO A 23 0.36 -4.24 -3.54
CA PRO A 23 1.72 -4.52 -3.09
C PRO A 23 2.72 -4.69 -4.23
N ARG A 24 3.93 -4.17 -4.06
CA ARG A 24 5.05 -4.26 -5.01
C ARG A 24 6.36 -4.48 -4.26
N GLN A 25 7.41 -4.89 -4.98
CA GLN A 25 8.77 -5.12 -4.43
C GLN A 25 8.74 -6.04 -3.19
N LEU A 26 8.06 -7.17 -3.33
CA LEU A 26 7.84 -8.10 -2.24
C LEU A 26 9.13 -8.88 -1.91
N SER A 27 9.40 -9.07 -0.62
CA SER A 27 10.44 -9.95 -0.10
C SER A 27 9.92 -10.72 1.11
N VAL A 28 10.33 -11.98 1.26
CA VAL A 28 9.95 -12.84 2.39
C VAL A 28 11.14 -12.94 3.34
N SER A 29 10.90 -12.85 4.65
CA SER A 29 11.96 -13.03 5.64
C SER A 29 12.54 -14.46 5.57
N PRO A 30 13.84 -14.66 5.83
CA PRO A 30 14.45 -16.00 5.77
C PRO A 30 13.82 -17.01 6.73
N ASP A 31 13.29 -16.53 7.85
CA ASP A 31 12.57 -17.33 8.84
C ASP A 31 11.13 -17.68 8.40
N GLY A 32 10.62 -17.05 7.33
CA GLY A 32 9.28 -17.29 6.79
C GLY A 32 8.14 -16.66 7.59
N HIS A 33 8.42 -15.90 8.65
CA HIS A 33 7.38 -15.34 9.52
C HIS A 33 6.84 -13.99 9.04
N ARG A 34 7.50 -13.34 8.07
CA ARG A 34 7.16 -11.98 7.63
C ARG A 34 7.30 -11.80 6.13
N ILE A 35 6.52 -10.87 5.60
CA ILE A 35 6.68 -10.35 4.24
C ILE A 35 6.88 -8.83 4.33
N VAL A 36 7.87 -8.33 3.60
CA VAL A 36 8.09 -6.90 3.39
C VAL A 36 7.65 -6.53 1.98
N PHE A 37 6.93 -5.43 1.84
CA PHE A 37 6.56 -4.89 0.53
C PHE A 37 6.31 -3.39 0.61
N VAL A 38 6.13 -2.78 -0.55
CA VAL A 38 5.78 -1.38 -0.70
C VAL A 38 4.37 -1.27 -1.26
N ARG A 39 3.49 -0.48 -0.61
CA ARG A 39 2.14 -0.17 -1.12
C ARG A 39 1.66 1.20 -0.65
N SER A 40 0.65 1.75 -1.33
CA SER A 40 -0.09 2.90 -0.81
C SER A 40 -1.27 2.48 0.07
N ASN A 41 -1.78 3.40 0.91
CA ASN A 41 -2.83 3.07 1.87
C ASN A 41 -4.18 2.79 1.22
N SER A 42 -4.42 3.37 0.03
CA SER A 42 -5.67 3.20 -0.71
C SER A 42 -5.45 3.34 -2.22
N GLY A 43 -6.46 2.95 -3.02
CA GLY A 43 -6.45 3.11 -4.48
C GLY A 43 -6.42 4.56 -4.98
N GLY A 44 -6.59 5.55 -4.11
CA GLY A 44 -6.43 6.97 -4.44
C GLY A 44 -5.17 7.61 -3.85
N ASP A 45 -4.41 6.87 -3.05
CA ASP A 45 -3.19 7.36 -2.41
C ASP A 45 -1.98 7.07 -3.31
N ALA A 46 -1.27 8.13 -3.72
CA ALA A 46 -0.09 8.02 -4.55
C ALA A 46 1.20 7.74 -3.74
N VAL A 47 1.15 7.86 -2.41
CA VAL A 47 2.30 7.69 -1.51
C VAL A 47 2.45 6.22 -1.16
N ASN A 48 3.62 5.68 -1.51
CA ASN A 48 4.03 4.33 -1.18
C ASN A 48 4.74 4.29 0.17
N ARG A 49 4.40 3.33 1.02
CA ARG A 49 5.00 3.11 2.33
C ARG A 49 5.64 1.74 2.41
N LEU A 50 6.67 1.63 3.23
CA LEU A 50 7.25 0.33 3.56
C LEU A 50 6.36 -0.36 4.61
N VAL A 51 5.91 -1.56 4.30
CA VAL A 51 4.98 -2.34 5.12
C VAL A 51 5.61 -3.68 5.44
N VAL A 52 5.39 -4.14 6.67
CA VAL A 52 5.62 -5.52 7.10
C VAL A 52 4.27 -6.17 7.33
N ALA A 53 4.10 -7.36 6.79
CA ALA A 53 3.01 -8.26 7.12
C ALA A 53 3.54 -9.42 7.96
N ASP A 54 3.03 -9.57 9.17
CA ASP A 54 3.33 -10.71 10.04
C ASP A 54 2.38 -11.87 9.67
N LEU A 55 2.95 -13.07 9.47
CA LEU A 55 2.26 -14.29 9.01
C LEU A 55 1.89 -15.24 10.15
N GLU A 56 2.14 -14.85 11.40
CA GLU A 56 1.83 -15.68 12.55
C GLU A 56 0.33 -15.61 12.87
N GLY A 57 -0.33 -16.77 12.86
CA GLY A 57 -1.73 -16.90 13.19
C GLY A 57 -2.66 -16.98 11.98
N PRO A 58 -3.99 -16.93 12.20
CA PRO A 58 -4.97 -17.21 11.16
C PRO A 58 -5.18 -16.05 10.16
N SER A 59 -4.63 -14.87 10.46
CA SER A 59 -4.81 -13.65 9.67
C SER A 59 -3.49 -12.90 9.51
N LEU A 60 -3.28 -12.33 8.34
CA LEU A 60 -2.15 -11.46 8.06
C LEU A 60 -2.33 -10.11 8.78
N VAL A 61 -1.33 -9.69 9.55
CA VAL A 61 -1.33 -8.40 10.25
C VAL A 61 -0.33 -7.46 9.59
N GLU A 62 -0.82 -6.37 9.01
CA GLU A 62 0.03 -5.35 8.38
C GLU A 62 0.39 -4.23 9.34
N ARG A 63 1.64 -3.76 9.25
CA ARG A 63 2.12 -2.55 9.92
C ARG A 63 3.05 -1.75 9.02
N VAL A 64 2.86 -0.43 9.00
CA VAL A 64 3.78 0.49 8.32
C VAL A 64 5.05 0.60 9.15
N VAL A 65 6.20 0.45 8.49
CA VAL A 65 7.53 0.55 9.11
C VAL A 65 8.39 1.65 8.50
N GLY A 66 7.95 2.25 7.39
CA GLY A 66 8.65 3.36 6.74
C GLY A 66 7.66 4.33 6.09
N GLU A 67 7.50 5.48 6.74
CA GLU A 67 6.73 6.61 6.23
C GLU A 67 7.65 7.55 5.42
N PRO A 68 7.42 7.76 4.12
CA PRO A 68 8.31 8.58 3.30
C PRO A 68 8.46 10.02 3.82
N ALA A 69 7.38 10.59 4.35
CA ALA A 69 7.42 11.95 4.90
C ALA A 69 8.38 12.06 6.10
N LEU A 70 8.49 10.99 6.91
CA LEU A 70 9.44 10.94 8.03
C LEU A 70 10.85 10.59 7.56
N LEU A 71 10.98 9.66 6.60
CA LEU A 71 12.28 9.23 6.07
C LEU A 71 13.04 10.34 5.32
N LEU A 72 12.31 11.30 4.74
CA LEU A 72 12.86 12.43 3.99
C LEU A 72 13.06 13.69 4.85
N ALA A 73 12.71 13.66 6.14
CA ALA A 73 12.70 14.84 6.99
C ALA A 73 14.10 15.28 7.48
N GLY A 74 15.12 14.41 7.42
CA GLY A 74 16.50 14.72 7.82
C GLY A 74 16.73 14.68 9.32
#